data_AF-A0A2S6SK60-F1
#
_entry.id   AF-A0A2S6SK60-F1
#
_cell.length_a   1.000
_cell.length_b   1.000
_cell.length_c   1.000
_cell.angle_alpha   90.00
_cell.angle_beta   90.00
_cell.angle_gamma   90.00
#
_symmetry.space_group_name_H-M   'P 1'
#
loop_
_entity.id
_entity.type
_entity.pdbx_description
1 polymer ?
#
loop_
_entity_poly.entity_id
_entity_poly.type
_entity_poly.pdbx_seq_one_letter_code
_entity_poly.pdbx_strand_id
1 'polypeptide(L)'
;MIAPDIKGNPLKITVYLLVISYLVGEFILPSYPLLYLFNLIGVIGLITSVSIFFMAFNLFKSYDENPAPPTETNKLIKTGVFAYTRNPIYLAFIFFHLSMFLLFENVMYFLSSVGQAIWLHNWVVLKEEEYLESKMQSEYIRYKDSVRRWMFF
;
A
#
# COMPACT_ATOMS: atom_id res chain seq x y z
N MET A 1 -24.66 0.49 -11.28
CA MET A 1 -23.55 1.18 -10.61
C MET A 1 -22.56 0.10 -10.20
N ILE A 2 -21.40 0.04 -10.86
CA ILE A 2 -20.49 -1.12 -10.83
C ILE A 2 -19.29 -0.71 -9.97
N ALA A 3 -19.15 -1.26 -8.76
CA ALA A 3 -17.92 -1.15 -7.98
C ALA A 3 -16.78 -1.94 -8.66
N PRO A 4 -15.50 -1.61 -8.45
CA PRO A 4 -14.40 -2.38 -9.04
C PRO A 4 -14.40 -3.82 -8.51
N ASP A 5 -14.13 -4.80 -9.38
CA ASP A 5 -14.08 -6.24 -9.06
C ASP A 5 -12.80 -6.61 -8.28
N ILE A 6 -12.60 -6.00 -7.11
CA ILE A 6 -11.40 -6.20 -6.29
C ILE A 6 -11.64 -7.36 -5.32
N LYS A 7 -10.81 -8.40 -5.46
CA LYS A 7 -10.90 -9.60 -4.62
C LYS A 7 -10.23 -9.35 -3.27
N GLY A 8 -11.03 -8.99 -2.27
CA GLY A 8 -10.59 -8.88 -0.87
C GLY A 8 -10.28 -7.45 -0.43
N ASN A 9 -10.14 -7.26 0.88
CA ASN A 9 -9.80 -5.97 1.47
C ASN A 9 -8.29 -5.90 1.70
N PRO A 10 -7.55 -5.01 1.02
CA PRO A 10 -6.10 -4.89 1.14
C PRO A 10 -5.62 -4.71 2.57
N LEU A 11 -6.30 -3.88 3.37
CA LEU A 11 -5.93 -3.66 4.77
C LEU A 11 -6.05 -4.96 5.58
N LYS A 12 -7.14 -5.72 5.40
CA LYS A 12 -7.30 -7.02 6.09
C LYS A 12 -6.21 -8.01 5.68
N ILE A 13 -5.88 -8.07 4.39
CA ILE A 13 -4.82 -8.96 3.88
C ILE A 13 -3.46 -8.54 4.44
N THR A 14 -3.16 -7.24 4.49
CA THR A 14 -1.96 -6.70 5.15
C THR A 14 -1.88 -7.13 6.62
N VAL A 15 -2.98 -7.06 7.37
CA VAL A 15 -3.02 -7.51 8.77
C VAL A 15 -2.82 -9.02 8.88
N TYR A 16 -3.45 -9.83 8.03
CA TYR A 16 -3.25 -11.28 8.04
C TYR A 16 -1.80 -11.66 7.71
N LEU A 17 -1.19 -11.02 6.71
CA LEU A 17 0.21 -11.23 6.37
C LEU A 17 1.14 -10.83 7.53
N LEU A 18 0.81 -9.78 8.28
CA LEU A 18 1.57 -9.39 9.46
C LEU A 18 1.57 -10.49 10.53
N VAL A 19 0.39 -11.03 10.84
CA VAL A 19 0.22 -12.12 11.82
C VAL A 19 0.92 -13.39 11.36
N ILE A 20 0.75 -13.78 10.09
CA ILE A 20 1.41 -14.96 9.51
C ILE A 20 2.93 -14.78 9.53
N SER A 21 3.43 -13.59 9.20
CA SER A 21 4.88 -13.33 9.18
C SER A 21 5.49 -13.41 10.57
N TYR A 22 4.77 -12.94 11.59
CA TYR A 22 5.18 -13.10 12.97
C TYR A 22 5.20 -14.58 13.39
N LEU A 23 4.10 -15.31 13.17
CA LEU A 23 4.00 -16.72 13.58
C LEU A 23 4.97 -17.63 12.85
N VAL A 24 5.15 -17.45 11.53
CA VAL A 24 6.08 -18.28 10.76
C VAL A 24 7.52 -17.88 11.05
N GLY A 25 7.81 -16.59 11.07
CA GLY A 25 9.19 -16.15 11.21
C GLY A 25 9.76 -16.33 12.60
N GLU A 26 8.97 -16.21 13.66
CA GLU A 26 9.43 -16.44 15.04
C GLU A 26 9.57 -17.93 15.38
N PHE A 27 8.66 -18.77 14.87
CA PHE A 27 8.58 -20.18 15.29
C PHE A 27 9.17 -21.18 14.28
N ILE A 28 9.40 -20.79 13.03
CA ILE A 28 9.83 -21.70 11.95
C ILE A 28 11.19 -21.29 11.36
N LEU A 29 11.43 -19.98 11.18
CA LEU A 29 12.64 -19.50 10.52
C LEU A 29 13.71 -19.05 11.52
N PRO A 30 15.00 -19.29 11.25
CA PRO A 30 16.07 -18.72 12.06
C PRO A 30 16.21 -17.22 11.81
N SER A 31 16.44 -16.45 12.87
CA SER A 31 16.73 -15.02 12.79
C SER A 31 18.17 -14.79 12.28
N TYR A 32 18.32 -13.82 11.37
CA TYR A 32 19.63 -13.45 10.82
C TYR A 32 19.97 -12.02 11.21
N PRO A 33 20.88 -11.80 12.19
CA PRO A 33 21.15 -10.47 12.68
C PRO A 33 21.68 -9.55 11.58
N LEU A 34 21.05 -8.40 11.43
CA LEU A 34 21.47 -7.36 10.50
C LEU A 34 22.38 -6.36 11.22
N LEU A 35 23.09 -5.54 10.43
CA LEU A 35 23.82 -4.40 10.96
C LEU A 35 22.83 -3.39 11.55
N TYR A 36 23.14 -2.83 12.72
CA TYR A 36 22.29 -1.85 13.43
C TYR A 36 21.81 -0.67 12.56
N LEU A 37 22.60 -0.28 11.56
CA LEU A 37 22.23 0.75 10.58
C LEU A 37 20.94 0.38 9.81
N PHE A 38 20.77 -0.90 9.45
CA PHE A 38 19.56 -1.38 8.79
C PHE A 38 18.34 -1.28 9.70
N ASN A 39 18.48 -1.58 10.98
CA ASN A 39 17.38 -1.48 11.94
C ASN A 39 16.95 -0.01 12.12
N LEU A 40 17.91 0.95 12.12
CA LEU A 40 17.59 2.38 12.12
C LEU A 40 16.83 2.81 10.86
N ILE A 41 17.26 2.34 9.68
CA ILE A 41 16.52 2.55 8.43
C ILE A 41 15.11 1.94 8.54
N GLY A 42 14.98 0.77 9.16
CA GLY A 42 13.70 0.13 9.45
C GLY A 42 12.78 1.01 10.31
N VAL A 43 13.28 1.60 11.40
CA VAL A 43 12.50 2.51 12.24
C VAL A 43 12.02 3.74 11.46
N ILE A 44 12.93 4.38 10.70
CA ILE A 44 12.59 5.55 9.88
C ILE A 44 11.56 5.18 8.80
N GLY A 45 11.74 4.05 8.15
CA GLY A 45 10.82 3.51 7.16
C GLY A 45 9.44 3.22 7.75
N LEU A 46 9.39 2.69 8.96
CA LEU A 46 8.14 2.38 9.66
C LEU A 46 7.35 3.66 9.96
N ILE A 47 8.01 4.67 10.54
CA ILE A 47 7.41 5.97 10.84
C ILE A 47 6.91 6.63 9.55
N THR A 48 7.70 6.59 8.49
CA THR A 48 7.35 7.16 7.18
C THR A 48 6.13 6.46 6.58
N SER A 49 6.09 5.12 6.61
CA SER A 49 4.99 4.32 6.07
C SER A 49 3.68 4.62 6.80
N VAL A 50 3.72 4.65 8.13
CA VAL A 50 2.55 4.98 8.97
C VAL A 50 2.08 6.42 8.70
N SER A 51 3.01 7.36 8.56
CA SER A 51 2.69 8.77 8.26
C SER A 51 2.00 8.92 6.91
N ILE A 52 2.52 8.28 5.86
CA ILE A 52 1.91 8.29 4.51
C ILE A 52 0.50 7.69 4.56
N PHE A 53 0.32 6.58 5.27
CA PHE A 53 -1.00 5.96 5.43
C PHE A 53 -2.01 6.92 6.05
N PHE A 54 -1.66 7.56 7.18
CA PHE A 54 -2.56 8.50 7.85
C PHE A 54 -2.80 9.78 7.03
N MET A 55 -1.79 10.31 6.34
CA MET A 55 -1.97 11.44 5.43
C MET A 55 -2.96 11.11 4.31
N ALA A 56 -2.82 9.95 3.68
CA ALA A 56 -3.74 9.50 2.63
C ALA A 56 -5.16 9.28 3.19
N PHE A 57 -5.28 8.61 4.34
CA PHE A 57 -6.55 8.34 4.98
C PHE A 57 -7.28 9.62 5.39
N ASN A 58 -6.56 10.61 5.93
CA ASN A 58 -7.12 11.90 6.29
C ASN A 58 -7.63 12.68 5.07
N LEU A 59 -6.97 12.54 3.91
CA LEU A 59 -7.47 13.13 2.67
C LEU A 59 -8.79 12.49 2.26
N PHE A 60 -8.88 11.16 2.24
CA PHE A 60 -10.15 10.46 1.98
C PHE A 60 -11.27 10.95 2.90
N LYS A 61 -11.01 11.04 4.20
CA LYS A 61 -11.96 11.60 5.18
C LYS A 61 -12.35 13.06 4.88
N SER A 62 -11.40 13.91 4.48
CA SER A 62 -11.68 15.32 4.17
C SER A 62 -12.51 15.53 2.89
N TYR A 63 -12.44 14.58 1.95
CA TYR A 63 -13.19 14.62 0.69
C TYR A 63 -14.54 13.90 0.78
N ASP A 64 -14.84 13.29 1.93
CA ASP A 64 -15.99 12.41 2.20
C ASP A 64 -16.01 11.16 1.28
N GLU A 65 -14.82 10.60 1.07
CA GLU A 65 -14.59 9.42 0.25
C GLU A 65 -14.15 8.24 1.13
N ASN A 66 -14.47 7.03 0.71
CA ASN A 66 -14.06 5.82 1.43
C ASN A 66 -12.81 5.22 0.76
N PRO A 67 -11.71 4.98 1.52
CA PRO A 67 -10.48 4.43 0.96
C PRO A 67 -10.57 2.92 0.68
N ALA A 68 -11.67 2.25 1.02
CA ALA A 68 -11.82 0.84 0.78
C ALA A 68 -12.11 0.57 -0.72
N PRO A 69 -11.33 -0.28 -1.41
CA PRO A 69 -11.46 -0.47 -2.85
C PRO A 69 -12.85 -0.86 -3.36
N PRO A 70 -13.71 -1.65 -2.68
CA PRO A 70 -15.03 -1.98 -3.21
C PRO A 70 -16.06 -0.86 -3.05
N THR A 71 -15.64 0.35 -2.70
CA THR A 71 -16.56 1.49 -2.52
C THR A 71 -16.56 2.38 -3.76
N GLU A 72 -17.70 3.06 -3.99
CA GLU A 72 -17.79 3.99 -5.10
C GLU A 72 -16.97 5.25 -4.85
N THR A 73 -16.11 5.59 -5.81
CA THR A 73 -15.35 6.85 -5.78
C THR A 73 -16.16 7.96 -6.44
N ASN A 74 -16.51 9.03 -5.71
CA ASN A 74 -17.26 10.16 -6.28
C ASN A 74 -16.35 11.31 -6.71
N LYS A 75 -15.21 11.50 -6.02
CA LYS A 75 -14.23 12.55 -6.27
C LYS A 75 -12.83 11.97 -6.40
N LEU A 76 -12.09 12.45 -7.39
CA LEU A 76 -10.68 12.11 -7.56
C LEU A 76 -9.80 12.99 -6.68
N ILE A 77 -9.14 12.38 -5.69
CA ILE A 77 -8.18 13.07 -4.82
C ILE A 77 -6.83 13.14 -5.53
N LYS A 78 -6.35 14.36 -5.78
CA LYS A 78 -5.11 14.65 -6.55
C LYS A 78 -4.10 15.49 -5.76
N THR A 79 -4.34 15.71 -4.48
CA THR A 79 -3.57 16.62 -3.61
C THR A 79 -2.81 15.85 -2.54
N GLY A 80 -1.86 16.52 -1.87
CA GLY A 80 -1.05 15.91 -0.81
C GLY A 80 -0.26 14.71 -1.32
N VAL A 81 -0.32 13.58 -0.62
CA VAL A 81 0.41 12.36 -0.98
C VAL A 81 -0.02 11.76 -2.33
N PHE A 82 -1.25 12.02 -2.79
CA PHE A 82 -1.74 11.60 -4.10
C PHE A 82 -1.14 12.41 -5.26
N ALA A 83 -0.55 13.57 -5.00
CA ALA A 83 0.15 14.32 -6.04
C ALA A 83 1.49 13.68 -6.46
N TYR A 84 2.06 12.80 -5.63
CA TYR A 84 3.36 12.16 -5.86
C TYR A 84 3.23 10.74 -6.44
N THR A 85 2.17 10.04 -6.08
CA THR A 85 1.88 8.67 -6.53
C THR A 85 0.38 8.46 -6.50
N ARG A 86 -0.15 7.72 -7.48
CA ARG A 86 -1.59 7.41 -7.52
C ARG A 86 -2.02 6.43 -6.42
N ASN A 87 -1.08 5.66 -5.87
CA ASN A 87 -1.34 4.56 -4.95
C ASN A 87 -0.57 4.66 -3.60
N PRO A 88 -0.65 5.78 -2.86
CA PRO A 88 0.17 6.02 -1.66
C PRO A 88 -0.17 5.07 -0.50
N ILE A 89 -1.45 4.68 -0.34
CA ILE A 89 -1.88 3.75 0.71
C ILE A 89 -1.23 2.36 0.51
N TYR A 90 -1.23 1.87 -0.72
CA TYR A 90 -0.64 0.58 -1.05
C TYR A 90 0.89 0.59 -0.92
N LEU A 91 1.54 1.70 -1.28
CA LEU A 91 2.97 1.89 -0.99
C LEU A 91 3.27 1.84 0.51
N ALA A 92 2.44 2.49 1.33
CA ALA A 92 2.58 2.44 2.78
C ALA A 92 2.52 1.00 3.32
N PHE A 93 1.65 0.14 2.79
CA PHE A 93 1.57 -1.27 3.22
C PHE A 93 2.83 -2.06 2.88
N ILE A 94 3.33 -1.90 1.65
CA ILE A 94 4.54 -2.58 1.16
C ILE A 94 5.76 -2.16 1.98
N PHE A 95 5.93 -0.84 2.17
CA PHE A 95 7.04 -0.29 2.94
C PHE A 95 6.94 -0.59 4.43
N PHE A 96 5.73 -0.70 4.98
CA PHE A 96 5.54 -1.14 6.35
C PHE A 96 6.11 -2.55 6.56
N HIS A 97 5.77 -3.51 5.70
CA HIS A 97 6.31 -4.87 5.78
C HIS A 97 7.83 -4.90 5.56
N LEU A 98 8.34 -4.10 4.62
CA LEU A 98 9.79 -4.00 4.40
C LEU A 98 10.51 -3.42 5.64
N SER A 99 9.91 -2.44 6.30
CA SER A 99 10.44 -1.84 7.52
C SER A 99 10.42 -2.83 8.68
N MET A 100 9.37 -3.65 8.80
CA MET A 100 9.30 -4.75 9.76
C MET A 100 10.42 -5.77 9.54
N PHE A 101 10.74 -6.12 8.28
CA PHE A 101 11.88 -6.98 7.98
C PHE A 101 13.20 -6.38 8.47
N LEU A 102 13.44 -5.09 8.20
CA LEU A 102 14.68 -4.43 8.63
C LEU A 102 14.80 -4.30 10.14
N LEU A 103 13.67 -4.17 10.85
CA LEU A 103 13.66 -3.99 12.30
C LEU A 103 13.74 -5.31 13.08
N PHE A 104 12.99 -6.32 12.64
CA PHE A 104 12.85 -7.62 13.30
C PHE A 104 13.69 -8.73 12.67
N GLU A 105 14.39 -8.43 11.57
CA GLU A 105 15.35 -9.33 10.93
C GLU A 105 14.73 -10.67 10.49
N ASN A 106 13.42 -10.64 10.24
CA ASN A 106 12.60 -11.79 9.95
C ASN A 106 12.24 -11.78 8.46
N VAL A 107 12.85 -12.72 7.73
CA VAL A 107 12.73 -12.87 6.27
C VAL A 107 11.27 -13.03 5.81
N MET A 108 10.38 -13.54 6.66
CA MET A 108 8.97 -13.67 6.31
C MET A 108 8.31 -12.30 6.08
N TYR A 109 8.70 -11.25 6.80
CA TYR A 109 8.21 -9.89 6.50
C TYR A 109 8.67 -9.40 5.12
N PHE A 110 9.88 -9.76 4.69
CA PHE A 110 10.38 -9.41 3.36
C PHE A 110 9.60 -10.15 2.26
N LEU A 111 9.42 -11.46 2.42
CA LEU A 111 8.63 -12.27 1.48
C LEU A 111 7.18 -11.79 1.41
N SER A 112 6.58 -11.45 2.56
CA SER A 112 5.24 -10.85 2.61
C SER A 112 5.20 -9.48 1.93
N SER A 113 6.22 -8.64 2.08
CA SER A 113 6.30 -7.34 1.37
C SER A 113 6.31 -7.53 -0.15
N VAL A 114 7.16 -8.43 -0.67
CA VAL A 114 7.25 -8.73 -2.11
C VAL A 114 5.95 -9.36 -2.63
N GLY A 115 5.43 -10.37 -1.93
CA GLY A 115 4.18 -11.04 -2.29
C GLY A 115 2.99 -10.08 -2.27
N GLN A 116 2.93 -9.20 -1.28
CA GLN A 116 1.92 -8.15 -1.17
C GLN A 116 2.05 -7.13 -2.31
N ALA A 117 3.25 -6.72 -2.69
CA ALA A 117 3.44 -5.79 -3.82
C ALA A 117 2.93 -6.38 -5.13
N ILE A 118 3.27 -7.65 -5.41
CA ILE A 118 2.78 -8.37 -6.59
C ILE A 118 1.26 -8.50 -6.53
N TRP A 119 0.72 -8.85 -5.38
CA TRP A 119 -0.72 -9.03 -5.22
C TRP A 119 -1.50 -7.71 -5.40
N LEU A 120 -1.07 -6.65 -4.73
CA LEU A 120 -1.68 -5.32 -4.83
C LEU A 120 -1.63 -4.81 -6.26
N HIS A 121 -0.49 -4.97 -6.95
CA HIS A 121 -0.36 -4.50 -8.32
C HIS A 121 -1.36 -5.18 -9.26
N ASN A 122 -1.38 -6.52 -9.28
CA ASN A 122 -2.11 -7.27 -10.30
C ASN A 122 -3.61 -7.39 -10.01
N TRP A 123 -4.03 -7.47 -8.74
CA TRP A 123 -5.43 -7.76 -8.39
C TRP A 123 -6.19 -6.58 -7.77
N VAL A 124 -5.50 -5.52 -7.36
CA VAL A 124 -6.14 -4.34 -6.74
C VAL A 124 -5.95 -3.13 -7.63
N VAL A 125 -4.71 -2.66 -7.79
CA VAL A 125 -4.38 -1.40 -8.48
C VAL A 125 -4.87 -1.40 -9.91
N LEU A 126 -4.51 -2.41 -10.73
CA LEU A 126 -4.92 -2.43 -12.14
C LEU A 126 -6.44 -2.36 -12.31
N LYS A 127 -7.19 -3.07 -11.47
CA LYS A 127 -8.66 -3.07 -11.50
C LYS A 127 -9.25 -1.75 -11.02
N GLU A 128 -8.65 -1.14 -10.00
CA GLU A 128 -9.06 0.17 -9.49
C GLU A 128 -8.82 1.26 -10.55
N GLU A 129 -7.67 1.24 -11.23
CA GLU A 129 -7.36 2.19 -12.30
C GLU A 129 -8.29 2.01 -13.51
N GLU A 130 -8.58 0.77 -13.92
CA GLU A 130 -9.53 0.49 -15.01
C GLU A 130 -10.94 1.00 -14.68
N TYR A 131 -11.39 0.79 -13.43
CA TYR A 131 -12.64 1.34 -12.94
C TYR A 131 -12.66 2.87 -12.99
N LEU A 132 -11.61 3.53 -12.48
CA LEU A 132 -11.53 5.00 -12.47
C LEU A 132 -11.44 5.59 -13.87
N GLU A 133 -10.74 4.93 -14.80
CA GLU A 133 -10.72 5.28 -16.22
C GLU A 133 -12.12 5.20 -16.84
N SER A 134 -12.87 4.13 -16.57
CA SER A 134 -14.22 3.97 -17.11
C SER A 134 -15.21 5.00 -16.54
N LYS A 135 -15.09 5.34 -15.24
CA LYS A 135 -16.03 6.20 -14.52
C LYS A 135 -15.76 7.68 -14.72
N MET A 136 -14.50 8.11 -14.66
CA MET A 136 -14.11 9.53 -14.70
C MET A 136 -13.45 9.94 -16.02
N GLN A 137 -13.16 8.98 -16.90
CA GLN A 137 -12.71 9.20 -18.28
C GLN A 137 -11.59 10.24 -18.38
N SER A 138 -11.86 11.39 -19.01
CA SER A 138 -10.86 12.43 -19.28
C SER A 138 -10.20 13.00 -18.02
N GLU A 139 -10.90 13.04 -16.89
CA GLU A 139 -10.32 13.56 -15.65
C GLU A 139 -9.23 12.64 -15.11
N TYR A 140 -9.49 11.34 -15.08
CA TYR A 140 -8.52 10.36 -14.61
C TYR A 140 -7.34 10.21 -15.59
N ILE A 141 -7.59 10.30 -16.90
CA ILE A 141 -6.51 10.28 -17.91
C ILE A 141 -5.51 11.43 -17.67
N ARG A 142 -5.99 12.66 -17.48
CA ARG A 142 -5.11 13.82 -17.18
C ARG A 142 -4.31 13.62 -15.89
N TYR A 143 -4.90 12.98 -14.90
CA TYR A 143 -4.22 12.66 -13.64
C TYR A 143 -3.14 11.59 -13.85
N LYS A 144 -3.42 10.55 -14.63
CA LYS A 144 -2.45 9.51 -15.00
C LYS A 144 -1.24 10.06 -15.76
N ASP A 145 -1.45 11.07 -16.61
CA ASP A 145 -0.36 11.73 -17.35
C ASP A 145 0.54 12.57 -16.44
N SER A 146 0.00 13.05 -15.31
CA SER A 146 0.71 13.93 -14.38
C SER A 146 1.40 13.16 -13.24
N VAL A 147 0.83 12.02 -12.84
CA VAL A 147 1.25 11.29 -11.63
C VAL A 147 1.48 9.80 -11.94
N ARG A 148 2.65 9.31 -11.56
CA ARG A 148 3.04 7.91 -11.79
C ARG A 148 2.19 6.95 -10.95
N ARG A 149 2.07 5.71 -11.42
CA ARG A 149 1.33 4.65 -10.70
C ARG A 149 2.00 4.34 -9.37
N TRP A 150 3.32 4.15 -9.43
CA TRP A 150 4.20 3.93 -8.30
C TRP A 150 5.30 5.01 -8.29
N MET A 151 5.98 5.15 -7.15
CA MET A 151 7.07 6.12 -7.00
C MET A 151 8.24 5.85 -7.96
N PHE A 152 8.44 4.57 -8.35
CA PHE A 152 9.58 4.12 -9.14
C PHE A 152 9.18 3.52 -10.51
N PHE A 153 7.89 3.34 -10.77
CA PHE A 153 7.36 2.68 -11.98
C PHE A 153 6.02 3.30 -12.42
#